data_AF-A0A934WIS4-F1
#
_entry.id   AF-A0A934WIS4-F1
#
_cell.length_a   1.000
_cell.length_b   1.000
_cell.length_c   1.000
_cell.angle_alpha   90.00
_cell.angle_beta   90.00
_cell.angle_gamma   90.00
#
_symmetry.space_group_name_H-M   'P 1'
#
loop_
_entity.id
_entity.type
_entity.pdbx_description
1 polymer ?
#
loop_
_entity_poly.entity_id
_entity_poly.type
_entity_poly.pdbx_seq_one_letter_code
_entity_poly.pdbx_strand_id
1 'polypeptide(L)'
;VGGFATVLGGAEGHTAIMARSLGLPAVLGVPDLLGQVLPGEQVIVDGSRGRVIVNPTEARLTRYRARLAEMKREARQLATLRDLPAVTRDQHRITLQANIELPRESDQAIAAGAEGVGLLRTEFLYMNREDLPGEEEQYQAIRQILETMKGHPVTVRTLDVGGEKLAWSLGNQLGESVNPALGLRAIRLSLKQRDLLDTQLAAMLRAARHGPVRILLPMVSSTNEMREARKALHEVARELVRRGEQVPDPLPPLGAMIEVPGAALSADALAGVSDFFAIGTNDLTMYTLAIDRGEERVAHLYNPLHPAVLRLIQFAVEAALRAGIPVSVCGEMAGDPRYTPLFLGLGVRDLSMSSASLPRVKQRVRQLEMRAASHRAMAIMDQHDTGRIAALLDDFAG
;
A
#
# COMPACT_ATOMS: atom_id res chain seq x y z
N VAL A 1 1.87 4.74 27.03
CA VAL A 1 2.39 5.83 26.16
C VAL A 1 1.22 6.40 25.37
N GLY A 2 0.98 7.72 25.41
CA GLY A 2 -0.14 8.35 24.69
C GLY A 2 0.17 8.79 23.25
N GLY A 3 1.45 8.74 22.88
CA GLY A 3 2.04 9.19 21.62
C GLY A 3 3.53 9.44 21.84
N PHE A 4 4.28 9.70 20.77
CA PHE A 4 5.70 10.03 20.90
C PHE A 4 6.18 10.95 19.75
N ALA A 5 7.31 11.60 19.96
CA ALA A 5 7.97 12.38 18.92
C ALA A 5 9.48 12.14 18.96
N THR A 6 10.14 12.21 17.81
CA THR A 6 11.58 11.93 17.69
C THR A 6 12.30 13.01 16.88
N VAL A 7 13.58 13.22 17.20
CA VAL A 7 14.45 14.15 16.45
C VAL A 7 14.78 13.60 15.07
N LEU A 8 14.99 12.29 14.98
CA LEU A 8 15.34 11.58 13.75
C LEU A 8 14.23 10.63 13.32
N GLY A 9 14.26 10.24 12.05
CA GLY A 9 13.32 9.29 11.45
C GLY A 9 12.37 9.96 10.46
N GLY A 10 11.87 9.16 9.52
CA GLY A 10 10.92 9.59 8.49
C GLY A 10 9.64 8.76 8.53
N ALA A 11 8.63 9.19 7.76
CA ALA A 11 7.31 8.55 7.71
C ALA A 11 7.33 7.08 7.22
N GLU A 12 8.42 6.66 6.57
CA GLU A 12 8.64 5.30 6.06
C GLU A 12 9.59 4.47 6.96
N GLY A 13 10.13 5.06 8.03
CA GLY A 13 11.04 4.36 8.93
C GLY A 13 10.33 3.40 9.88
N HIS A 14 11.06 2.41 10.41
CA HIS A 14 10.53 1.38 11.31
C HIS A 14 9.74 1.95 12.50
N THR A 15 10.21 3.04 13.08
CA THR A 15 9.52 3.73 14.18
C THR A 15 8.13 4.24 13.76
N ALA A 16 7.98 4.74 12.53
CA ALA A 16 6.69 5.17 11.99
C ALA A 16 5.75 3.99 11.76
N ILE A 17 6.29 2.90 11.21
CA ILE A 17 5.57 1.65 10.98
C ILE A 17 5.03 1.11 12.30
N MET A 18 5.89 1.00 13.32
CA MET A 18 5.49 0.57 14.65
C MET A 18 4.46 1.51 15.28
N ALA A 19 4.58 2.82 15.13
CA ALA A 19 3.61 3.79 15.65
C ALA A 19 2.21 3.53 15.07
N ARG A 20 2.12 3.42 13.74
CA ARG A 20 0.87 3.13 13.01
C ARG A 20 0.26 1.82 13.48
N SER A 21 1.09 0.78 13.55
CA SER A 21 0.72 -0.55 14.02
C SER A 21 0.23 -0.56 15.48
N LEU A 22 0.72 0.34 16.33
CA LEU A 22 0.27 0.47 17.72
C LEU A 22 -0.91 1.44 17.88
N GLY A 23 -1.37 2.08 16.81
CA GLY A 23 -2.38 3.14 16.86
C GLY A 23 -1.93 4.37 17.65
N LEU A 24 -0.62 4.60 17.77
CA LEU A 24 -0.05 5.71 18.52
C LEU A 24 0.19 6.92 17.61
N PRO A 25 -0.24 8.13 18.01
CA PRO A 25 0.14 9.34 17.28
C PRO A 25 1.64 9.56 17.41
N ALA A 26 2.31 9.78 16.28
CA ALA A 26 3.74 10.04 16.23
C ALA A 26 4.08 11.20 15.28
N VAL A 27 5.10 11.97 15.65
CA VAL A 27 5.73 12.97 14.78
C VAL A 27 7.22 12.73 14.79
N LEU A 28 7.79 12.38 13.64
CA LEU A 28 9.21 12.03 13.51
C LEU A 28 9.94 13.15 12.77
N GLY A 29 11.26 13.24 12.97
CA GLY A 29 12.09 14.21 12.28
C GLY A 29 11.88 15.64 12.78
N VAL A 30 11.62 15.83 14.08
CA VAL A 30 11.40 17.16 14.68
C VAL A 30 12.76 17.74 15.13
N PRO A 31 13.34 18.70 14.38
CA PRO A 31 14.64 19.26 14.75
C PRO A 31 14.55 19.95 16.11
N ASP A 32 15.63 19.85 16.90
CA ASP A 32 15.77 20.54 18.20
C ASP A 32 14.70 20.18 19.26
N LEU A 33 13.96 19.07 19.08
CA LEU A 33 12.93 18.64 20.04
C LEU A 33 13.50 18.44 21.47
N LEU A 34 14.71 17.90 21.58
CA LEU A 34 15.36 17.66 22.88
C LEU A 34 15.84 18.95 23.57
N GLY A 35 16.05 20.03 22.82
CA GLY A 35 16.37 21.35 23.37
C GLY A 35 15.13 22.10 23.87
N GLN A 36 13.94 21.72 23.41
CA GLN A 36 12.69 22.44 23.63
C GLN A 36 11.74 21.78 24.65
N VAL A 37 12.03 20.55 25.09
CA VAL A 37 11.14 19.78 25.98
C VAL A 37 11.89 19.31 27.23
N LEU A 38 11.36 19.62 28.39
CA LEU A 38 11.88 19.15 29.68
C LEU A 38 11.04 18.00 30.25
N PRO A 39 11.65 17.09 31.05
CA PRO A 39 10.90 16.03 31.73
C PRO A 39 9.78 16.59 32.62
N GLY A 40 8.57 16.03 32.48
CA GLY A 40 7.39 16.44 33.25
C GLY A 40 6.52 17.51 32.59
N GLU A 41 6.97 18.11 31.48
CA GLU A 41 6.16 19.07 30.72
C GLU A 41 4.98 18.40 30.00
N GLN A 42 3.89 19.15 29.86
CA GLN A 42 2.75 18.70 29.08
C GLN A 42 3.02 18.93 27.60
N VAL A 43 2.78 17.90 26.79
CA VAL A 43 3.00 17.94 25.35
C VAL A 43 1.77 17.39 24.63
N ILE A 44 1.38 18.04 23.52
CA ILE A 44 0.42 17.51 22.56
C ILE A 44 1.20 17.01 21.34
N VAL A 45 0.98 15.75 20.98
CA VAL A 45 1.48 15.14 19.74
C VAL A 45 0.33 15.07 18.73
N ASP A 46 0.31 15.97 17.76
CA ASP A 46 -0.68 16.00 16.68
C ASP A 46 -0.10 15.33 15.43
N GLY A 47 -0.17 13.99 15.39
CA GLY A 47 0.25 13.19 14.24
C GLY A 47 -0.53 13.49 12.95
N SER A 48 -1.73 14.08 13.04
CA SER A 48 -2.53 14.44 11.85
C SER A 48 -2.00 15.67 11.12
N ARG A 49 -1.29 16.54 11.84
CA ARG A 49 -0.72 17.80 11.31
C ARG A 49 0.80 17.82 11.36
N GLY A 50 1.43 16.75 11.84
CA GLY A 50 2.88 16.69 12.05
C GLY A 50 3.38 17.73 13.05
N ARG A 51 2.63 18.02 14.12
CA ARG A 51 2.99 19.08 15.09
C ARG A 51 3.20 18.53 16.49
N VAL A 52 4.23 19.02 17.15
CA VAL A 52 4.46 18.85 18.59
C VAL A 52 4.24 20.20 19.26
N ILE A 53 3.40 20.24 20.29
CA ILE A 53 3.10 21.48 21.02
C ILE A 53 3.51 21.26 22.48
N VAL A 54 4.57 21.95 22.88
CA VAL A 54 5.11 21.96 24.24
C VAL A 54 4.40 23.00 25.08
N ASN A 55 4.13 22.69 26.35
CA ASN A 55 3.46 23.57 27.32
C ASN A 55 2.22 24.27 26.73
N PRO A 56 1.23 23.50 26.22
CA PRO A 56 0.04 24.08 25.62
C PRO A 56 -0.76 24.88 26.64
N THR A 57 -1.33 26.01 26.22
CA THR A 57 -2.27 26.76 27.05
C THR A 57 -3.55 25.95 27.32
N GLU A 58 -4.25 26.23 28.42
CA GLU A 58 -5.53 25.58 28.74
C GLU A 58 -6.57 25.68 27.62
N ALA A 59 -6.60 26.82 26.91
CA ALA A 59 -7.45 27.00 25.73
C ALA A 59 -7.09 26.02 24.60
N ARG A 60 -5.79 25.80 24.35
CA ARG A 60 -5.32 24.81 23.36
C ARG A 60 -5.63 23.39 23.81
N LEU A 61 -5.40 23.05 25.08
CA LEU A 61 -5.75 21.74 25.64
C LEU A 61 -7.24 21.44 25.48
N THR A 62 -8.10 22.39 25.81
CA THR A 62 -9.56 22.26 25.66
C THR A 62 -9.95 22.01 24.21
N ARG A 63 -9.40 22.77 23.26
CA ARG A 63 -9.64 22.57 21.82
C ARG A 63 -9.21 21.18 21.34
N TYR A 64 -8.04 20.71 21.75
CA TYR A 64 -7.55 19.38 21.37
C TYR A 64 -8.34 18.24 22.03
N ARG A 65 -8.78 18.40 23.28
CA ARG A 65 -9.69 17.46 23.95
C ARG A 65 -11.03 17.37 23.22
N ALA A 66 -11.61 18.49 22.82
CA ALA A 66 -12.86 18.52 22.03
C ALA A 66 -12.69 17.80 20.69
N ARG A 67 -11.59 18.09 19.96
CA ARG A 67 -11.26 17.40 18.70
C ARG A 67 -11.10 15.90 18.89
N LEU A 68 -10.42 15.45 19.96
CA LEU A 68 -10.28 14.03 20.26
C LEU A 68 -11.62 13.36 20.57
N ALA A 69 -12.52 14.05 21.28
CA ALA A 69 -13.86 13.56 21.56
C ALA A 69 -14.70 13.39 20.28
N GLU A 70 -14.62 14.37 19.37
CA GLU A 70 -15.26 14.30 18.06
C GLU A 70 -14.73 13.13 17.22
N MET A 71 -13.41 12.98 17.13
CA MET A 71 -12.78 11.85 16.42
C MET A 71 -13.22 10.50 17.00
N LYS A 72 -13.31 10.38 18.33
CA LYS A 72 -13.82 9.15 18.98
C LYS A 72 -15.29 8.90 18.66
N ARG A 73 -16.11 9.94 18.58
CA ARG A 73 -17.52 9.83 18.21
C ARG A 73 -17.68 9.35 16.77
N GLU A 74 -16.94 9.97 15.83
CA GLU A 74 -16.92 9.59 14.43
C GLU A 74 -16.46 8.13 14.28
N ALA A 75 -15.36 7.74 14.94
CA ALA A 75 -14.87 6.36 14.92
C ALA A 75 -15.90 5.35 15.42
N ARG A 76 -16.67 5.67 16.47
CA ARG A 76 -17.77 4.81 16.96
C ARG A 76 -18.90 4.68 15.95
N GLN A 77 -19.26 5.76 15.26
CA GLN A 77 -20.29 5.72 14.21
C GLN A 77 -19.82 4.85 13.04
N LEU A 78 -18.58 5.04 12.60
CA LEU A 78 -17.99 4.27 11.50
C LEU A 78 -17.79 2.79 11.85
N ALA A 79 -17.52 2.47 13.12
CA ALA A 79 -17.42 1.09 13.59
C ALA A 79 -18.72 0.29 13.38
N THR A 80 -19.89 0.95 13.35
CA THR A 80 -21.16 0.28 13.03
C THR A 80 -21.22 -0.23 11.58
N LEU A 81 -20.37 0.30 10.70
CA LEU A 81 -20.27 -0.13 9.30
C LEU A 81 -19.36 -1.34 9.10
N ARG A 82 -18.63 -1.78 10.14
CA ARG A 82 -17.61 -2.83 10.03
C ARG A 82 -18.13 -4.07 9.32
N ASP A 83 -19.25 -4.61 9.79
CA ASP A 83 -19.82 -5.88 9.32
C ASP A 83 -20.74 -5.70 8.10
N LEU A 84 -20.97 -4.45 7.65
CA LEU A 84 -21.74 -4.18 6.44
C LEU A 84 -20.87 -4.36 5.20
N PRO A 85 -21.43 -4.86 4.09
CA PRO A 85 -20.71 -4.95 2.83
C PRO A 85 -20.54 -3.55 2.21
N ALA A 86 -19.45 -3.34 1.49
CA ALA A 86 -19.25 -2.12 0.71
C ALA A 86 -20.01 -2.23 -0.62
N VAL A 87 -21.26 -1.75 -0.61
CA VAL A 87 -22.17 -1.79 -1.77
C VAL A 87 -22.71 -0.40 -2.01
N THR A 88 -22.65 0.07 -3.25
CA THR A 88 -23.22 1.37 -3.66
C THR A 88 -24.75 1.36 -3.57
N ARG A 89 -25.38 2.55 -3.61
CA ARG A 89 -26.85 2.69 -3.59
C ARG A 89 -27.51 1.92 -4.73
N ASP A 90 -26.86 1.90 -5.90
CA ASP A 90 -27.26 1.16 -7.09
C ASP A 90 -26.68 -0.27 -7.17
N GLN A 91 -26.39 -0.89 -6.01
CA GLN A 91 -26.11 -2.31 -5.83
C GLN A 91 -24.81 -2.87 -6.46
N HIS A 92 -23.80 -2.02 -6.64
CA HIS A 92 -22.47 -2.49 -7.07
C HIS A 92 -21.59 -2.78 -5.86
N ARG A 93 -21.06 -4.00 -5.78
CA ARG A 93 -20.15 -4.43 -4.71
C ARG A 93 -18.72 -3.96 -5.00
N ILE A 94 -18.06 -3.45 -3.97
CA ILE A 94 -16.65 -3.04 -3.96
C ILE A 94 -15.94 -3.86 -2.87
N THR A 95 -14.80 -4.44 -3.19
CA THR A 95 -13.96 -5.11 -2.19
C THR A 95 -13.06 -4.08 -1.53
N LEU A 96 -13.12 -4.00 -0.20
CA LEU A 96 -12.23 -3.15 0.58
C LEU A 96 -11.23 -4.00 1.36
N GLN A 97 -9.95 -3.84 1.05
CA GLN A 97 -8.86 -4.63 1.59
C GLN A 97 -7.89 -3.77 2.41
N ALA A 98 -7.09 -4.40 3.26
CA ALA A 98 -6.08 -3.72 4.04
C ALA A 98 -4.69 -3.82 3.38
N ASN A 99 -3.91 -2.74 3.50
CA ASN A 99 -2.47 -2.74 3.37
C ASN A 99 -1.87 -3.04 4.75
N ILE A 100 -0.97 -4.01 4.82
CA ILE A 100 -0.26 -4.36 6.05
C ILE A 100 1.25 -4.48 5.80
N GLU A 101 2.02 -4.20 6.84
CA GLU A 101 3.47 -4.27 6.89
C GLU A 101 3.95 -5.29 7.92
N LEU A 102 3.13 -5.64 8.91
CA LEU A 102 3.49 -6.60 9.96
C LEU A 102 2.38 -7.63 10.18
N PRO A 103 2.70 -8.89 10.56
CA PRO A 103 1.69 -9.91 10.82
C PRO A 103 0.61 -9.49 11.83
N ARG A 104 0.99 -8.77 12.90
CA ARG A 104 0.06 -8.26 13.93
C ARG A 104 -0.98 -7.24 13.43
N GLU A 105 -0.79 -6.69 12.24
CA GLU A 105 -1.75 -5.74 11.64
C GLU A 105 -2.93 -6.46 10.99
N SER A 106 -2.84 -7.77 10.78
CA SER A 106 -3.95 -8.60 10.28
C SER A 106 -5.16 -8.56 11.24
N ASP A 107 -4.94 -8.56 12.55
CA ASP A 107 -6.01 -8.42 13.55
C ASP A 107 -6.72 -7.07 13.41
N GLN A 108 -5.97 -6.01 13.15
CA GLN A 108 -6.51 -4.66 12.96
C GLN A 108 -7.27 -4.55 11.65
N ALA A 109 -6.79 -5.20 10.59
CA ALA A 109 -7.50 -5.29 9.31
C ALA A 109 -8.87 -5.96 9.48
N ILE A 110 -8.92 -7.12 10.16
CA ILE A 110 -10.18 -7.81 10.45
C ILE A 110 -11.08 -6.96 11.36
N ALA A 111 -10.53 -6.33 12.40
CA ALA A 111 -11.28 -5.46 13.29
C ALA A 111 -11.87 -4.22 12.59
N ALA A 112 -11.23 -3.76 11.50
CA ALA A 112 -11.71 -2.68 10.64
C ALA A 112 -12.70 -3.15 9.55
N GLY A 113 -12.93 -4.46 9.42
CA GLY A 113 -13.86 -5.04 8.45
C GLY A 113 -13.28 -5.17 7.03
N ALA A 114 -11.97 -5.43 6.93
CA ALA A 114 -11.29 -5.71 5.66
C ALA A 114 -11.73 -7.06 5.08
N GLU A 115 -12.00 -7.10 3.78
CA GLU A 115 -12.34 -8.29 2.99
C GLU A 115 -11.07 -8.89 2.31
N GLY A 116 -9.94 -8.86 3.02
CA GLY A 116 -8.65 -9.34 2.53
C GLY A 116 -7.50 -8.37 2.78
N VAL A 117 -6.31 -8.82 2.41
CA VAL A 117 -5.10 -8.01 2.33
C VAL A 117 -4.77 -7.78 0.86
N GLY A 118 -4.92 -6.54 0.41
CA GLY A 118 -4.63 -6.17 -0.98
C GLY A 118 -3.17 -5.82 -1.20
N LEU A 119 -2.41 -5.59 -0.12
CA LEU A 119 -0.96 -5.41 -0.16
C LEU A 119 -0.34 -5.80 1.20
N LEU A 120 0.39 -6.92 1.23
CA LEU A 120 1.36 -7.23 2.27
C LEU A 120 2.75 -6.81 1.78
N ARG A 121 3.31 -5.81 2.44
CA ARG A 121 4.69 -5.35 2.27
C ARG A 121 5.63 -6.30 3.01
N THR A 122 6.59 -6.91 2.31
CA THR A 122 7.48 -7.93 2.89
C THR A 122 8.81 -7.38 3.39
N GLU A 123 9.05 -6.08 3.23
CA GLU A 123 10.35 -5.48 3.54
C GLU A 123 10.70 -5.59 5.03
N PHE A 124 9.71 -5.69 5.91
CA PHE A 124 9.91 -5.88 7.35
C PHE A 124 10.74 -7.12 7.69
N LEU A 125 10.73 -8.16 6.84
CA LEU A 125 11.51 -9.39 7.03
C LEU A 125 13.01 -9.17 6.86
N TYR A 126 13.39 -8.10 6.15
CA TYR A 126 14.77 -7.82 5.72
C TYR A 126 15.38 -6.60 6.43
N MET A 127 14.58 -5.81 7.15
CA MET A 127 15.06 -4.60 7.81
C MET A 127 15.68 -4.87 9.18
N ASN A 128 16.68 -4.06 9.56
CA ASN A 128 17.28 -4.03 10.90
C ASN A 128 17.85 -5.39 11.38
N ARG A 129 18.48 -6.12 10.47
CA ARG A 129 19.16 -7.39 10.72
C ARG A 129 20.40 -7.51 9.85
N GLU A 130 21.29 -8.44 10.20
CA GLU A 130 22.54 -8.67 9.47
C GLU A 130 22.39 -9.78 8.42
N ASP A 131 21.52 -10.76 8.65
CA ASP A 131 21.28 -11.92 7.81
C ASP A 131 20.05 -11.77 6.88
N LEU A 132 19.97 -12.61 5.86
CA LEU A 132 18.79 -12.69 5.00
C LEU A 132 17.77 -13.67 5.58
N PRO A 133 16.46 -13.33 5.60
CA PRO A 133 15.42 -14.22 6.12
C PRO A 133 15.30 -15.47 5.25
N GLY A 134 15.43 -16.64 5.86
CA GLY A 134 15.28 -17.94 5.19
C GLY A 134 13.83 -18.29 4.85
N GLU A 135 13.65 -19.34 4.04
CA GLU A 135 12.33 -19.81 3.57
C GLU A 135 11.34 -20.05 4.72
N GLU A 136 11.78 -20.71 5.80
CA GLU A 136 10.90 -21.07 6.93
C GLU A 136 10.41 -19.83 7.69
N GLU A 137 11.28 -18.84 7.91
CA GLU A 137 10.91 -17.60 8.59
C GLU A 137 9.83 -16.84 7.81
N GLN A 138 10.03 -16.71 6.50
CA GLN A 138 9.07 -16.05 5.62
C GLN A 138 7.74 -16.84 5.54
N TYR A 139 7.81 -18.16 5.48
CA TYR A 139 6.63 -19.03 5.48
C TYR A 139 5.80 -18.84 6.74
N GLN A 140 6.41 -18.86 7.93
CA GLN A 140 5.69 -18.69 9.20
C GLN A 140 5.02 -17.31 9.29
N ALA A 141 5.70 -16.25 8.83
CA ALA A 141 5.13 -14.91 8.82
C ALA A 141 3.90 -14.80 7.91
N ILE A 142 3.96 -15.35 6.69
CA ILE A 142 2.82 -15.34 5.74
C ILE A 142 1.69 -16.25 6.24
N ARG A 143 2.02 -17.43 6.78
CA ARG A 143 1.06 -18.37 7.36
C ARG A 143 0.24 -17.72 8.46
N GLN A 144 0.90 -17.04 9.41
CA GLN A 144 0.22 -16.37 10.52
C GLN A 144 -0.84 -15.39 10.00
N ILE A 145 -0.50 -14.63 8.96
CA ILE A 145 -1.43 -13.67 8.35
C ILE A 145 -2.61 -14.41 7.70
N LEU A 146 -2.36 -15.46 6.92
CA LEU A 146 -3.41 -16.24 6.25
C LEU A 146 -4.40 -16.86 7.25
N GLU A 147 -3.89 -17.44 8.34
CA GLU A 147 -4.72 -18.01 9.40
C GLU A 147 -5.61 -16.94 10.07
N THR A 148 -5.06 -15.75 10.34
CA THR A 148 -5.83 -14.61 10.88
C THR A 148 -6.90 -14.11 9.90
N MET A 149 -6.60 -14.11 8.60
CA MET A 149 -7.50 -13.62 7.55
C MET A 149 -8.68 -14.56 7.26
N LYS A 150 -8.72 -15.76 7.85
CA LYS A 150 -9.89 -16.68 7.85
C LYS A 150 -10.50 -16.91 6.47
N GLY A 151 -9.64 -17.17 5.47
CA GLY A 151 -10.05 -17.48 4.09
C GLY A 151 -10.18 -16.26 3.17
N HIS A 152 -10.03 -15.02 3.67
CA HIS A 152 -9.87 -13.87 2.81
C HIS A 152 -8.49 -13.86 2.11
N PRO A 153 -8.39 -13.36 0.87
CA PRO A 153 -7.15 -13.40 0.10
C PRO A 153 -6.08 -12.48 0.68
N VAL A 154 -4.82 -12.91 0.59
CA VAL A 154 -3.64 -12.15 0.97
C VAL A 154 -2.74 -11.95 -0.25
N THR A 155 -2.52 -10.69 -0.60
CA THR A 155 -1.68 -10.30 -1.74
C THR A 155 -0.29 -9.97 -1.23
N VAL A 156 0.64 -10.91 -1.38
CA VAL A 156 2.01 -10.77 -0.91
C VAL A 156 2.82 -10.11 -2.02
N ARG A 157 3.32 -8.91 -1.76
CA ARG A 157 4.25 -8.25 -2.68
C ARG A 157 5.63 -8.86 -2.47
N THR A 158 6.32 -9.20 -3.55
CA THR A 158 7.73 -9.61 -3.42
C THR A 158 8.58 -8.43 -2.94
N LEU A 159 9.81 -8.71 -2.51
CA LEU A 159 10.70 -7.71 -1.93
C LEU A 159 10.85 -6.46 -2.81
N ASP A 160 10.51 -5.28 -2.29
CA ASP A 160 10.70 -3.97 -2.94
C ASP A 160 11.71 -3.13 -2.15
N VAL A 161 12.98 -3.51 -2.28
CA VAL A 161 14.12 -2.82 -1.66
C VAL A 161 15.21 -2.64 -2.71
N GLY A 162 15.97 -1.53 -2.61
CA GLY A 162 17.15 -1.28 -3.44
C GLY A 162 18.38 -2.02 -2.93
N GLY A 163 19.32 -2.30 -3.84
CA GLY A 163 20.53 -3.06 -3.50
C GLY A 163 21.38 -2.42 -2.40
N GLU A 164 21.36 -1.10 -2.28
CA GLU A 164 22.06 -0.33 -1.25
C GLU A 164 21.58 -0.67 0.18
N LYS A 165 20.27 -0.88 0.36
CA LYS A 165 19.70 -1.20 1.68
C LYS A 165 20.01 -2.63 2.13
N LEU A 166 20.35 -3.52 1.18
CA LEU A 166 20.70 -4.91 1.45
C LEU A 166 22.20 -5.18 1.33
N ALA A 167 23.01 -4.16 0.99
CA ALA A 167 24.44 -4.32 0.74
C ALA A 167 25.16 -4.95 1.94
N TRP A 168 24.78 -4.61 3.17
CA TRP A 168 25.35 -5.22 4.38
C TRP A 168 25.07 -6.74 4.44
N SER A 169 23.82 -7.15 4.24
CA SER A 169 23.40 -8.57 4.29
C SER A 169 23.83 -9.39 3.07
N LEU A 170 24.08 -8.74 1.93
CA LEU A 170 24.54 -9.36 0.68
C LEU A 170 26.06 -9.22 0.46
N GLY A 171 26.82 -8.80 1.48
CA GLY A 171 28.29 -8.78 1.44
C GLY A 171 28.89 -7.76 0.45
N ASN A 172 28.33 -6.55 0.37
CA ASN A 172 28.76 -5.44 -0.51
C ASN A 172 28.82 -5.75 -2.01
N GLN A 173 28.15 -6.82 -2.47
CA GLN A 173 28.10 -7.18 -3.90
C GLN A 173 27.26 -6.21 -4.75
N LEU A 174 26.44 -5.41 -4.10
CA LEU A 174 25.57 -4.42 -4.71
C LEU A 174 26.19 -3.05 -4.43
N GLY A 175 27.02 -2.56 -5.36
CA GLY A 175 27.66 -1.26 -5.22
C GLY A 175 26.66 -0.11 -5.00
N GLU A 176 27.15 1.02 -4.49
CA GLU A 176 26.33 2.20 -4.25
C GLU A 176 25.68 2.70 -5.55
N SER A 177 24.38 3.02 -5.49
CA SER A 177 23.65 3.61 -6.60
C SER A 177 23.56 5.12 -6.41
N VAL A 178 23.88 5.89 -7.46
CA VAL A 178 23.70 7.35 -7.48
C VAL A 178 22.21 7.73 -7.35
N ASN A 179 21.30 6.88 -7.85
CA ASN A 179 19.85 7.08 -7.77
C ASN A 179 19.16 5.77 -7.39
N PRO A 180 19.10 5.40 -6.10
CA PRO A 180 18.51 4.16 -5.63
C PRO A 180 17.10 3.89 -6.16
N ALA A 181 16.27 4.94 -6.22
CA ALA A 181 14.91 4.86 -6.73
C ALA A 181 14.84 4.44 -8.21
N LEU A 182 15.86 4.73 -9.03
CA LEU A 182 15.89 4.37 -10.46
C LEU A 182 16.79 3.16 -10.75
N GLY A 183 17.45 2.62 -9.73
CA GLY A 183 18.50 1.62 -9.86
C GLY A 183 18.04 0.16 -9.79
N LEU A 184 18.96 -0.67 -9.28
CA LEU A 184 18.74 -2.09 -9.04
C LEU A 184 17.94 -2.27 -7.75
N ARG A 185 16.61 -2.33 -7.89
CA ARG A 185 15.66 -2.54 -6.79
C ARG A 185 14.57 -3.53 -7.19
N ALA A 186 13.82 -4.00 -6.21
CA ALA A 186 12.56 -4.71 -6.42
C ALA A 186 12.73 -5.92 -7.36
N ILE A 187 11.81 -6.12 -8.32
CA ILE A 187 11.88 -7.24 -9.27
C ILE A 187 13.22 -7.32 -10.03
N ARG A 188 13.87 -6.19 -10.32
CA ARG A 188 15.17 -6.18 -11.00
C ARG A 188 16.25 -6.80 -10.12
N LEU A 189 16.23 -6.49 -8.82
CA LEU A 189 17.12 -7.10 -7.85
C LEU A 189 16.78 -8.59 -7.70
N SER A 190 15.51 -8.94 -7.52
CA SER A 190 15.05 -10.32 -7.34
C SER A 190 15.40 -11.22 -8.54
N LEU A 191 15.30 -10.71 -9.78
CA LEU A 191 15.69 -11.47 -10.97
C LEU A 191 17.22 -11.60 -11.11
N LYS A 192 17.99 -10.61 -10.66
CA LYS A 192 19.46 -10.68 -10.64
C LYS A 192 19.99 -11.61 -9.56
N GLN A 193 19.38 -11.58 -8.37
CA GLN A 193 19.72 -12.39 -7.21
C GLN A 193 18.66 -13.47 -6.99
N ARG A 194 18.73 -14.53 -7.80
CA ARG A 194 17.67 -15.55 -7.86
C ARG A 194 17.39 -16.25 -6.55
N ASP A 195 18.40 -16.47 -5.70
CA ASP A 195 18.21 -17.09 -4.39
C ASP A 195 17.22 -16.30 -3.50
N LEU A 196 17.21 -14.96 -3.60
CA LEU A 196 16.26 -14.11 -2.86
C LEU A 196 14.83 -14.34 -3.34
N LEU A 197 14.65 -14.37 -4.67
CA LEU A 197 13.34 -14.56 -5.28
C LEU A 197 12.82 -15.97 -5.00
N ASP A 198 13.65 -16.99 -5.23
CA ASP A 198 13.26 -18.38 -5.13
C ASP A 198 12.91 -18.76 -3.68
N THR A 199 13.67 -18.23 -2.70
CA THR A 199 13.35 -18.36 -1.26
C THR A 199 11.98 -17.77 -0.93
N GLN A 200 11.69 -16.57 -1.43
CA GLN A 200 10.43 -15.88 -1.16
C GLN A 200 9.24 -16.56 -1.85
N LEU A 201 9.40 -17.01 -3.09
CA LEU A 201 8.38 -17.76 -3.82
C LEU A 201 8.10 -19.12 -3.14
N ALA A 202 9.14 -19.80 -2.65
CA ALA A 202 8.98 -21.06 -1.94
C ALA A 202 8.14 -20.89 -0.67
N ALA A 203 8.44 -19.83 0.11
CA ALA A 203 7.67 -19.47 1.30
C ALA A 203 6.19 -19.17 0.98
N MET A 204 5.92 -18.38 -0.06
CA MET A 204 4.56 -18.04 -0.51
C MET A 204 3.78 -19.30 -0.98
N LEU A 205 4.41 -20.18 -1.74
CA LEU A 205 3.81 -21.43 -2.22
C LEU A 205 3.50 -22.39 -1.07
N ARG A 206 4.42 -22.53 -0.11
CA ARG A 206 4.18 -23.34 1.11
C ARG A 206 3.05 -22.73 1.94
N ALA A 207 2.99 -21.41 2.06
CA ALA A 207 1.97 -20.71 2.84
C ALA A 207 0.58 -20.83 2.23
N ALA A 208 0.46 -20.93 0.90
CA ALA A 208 -0.82 -21.02 0.19
C ALA A 208 -1.72 -22.21 0.60
N ARG A 209 -1.19 -23.22 1.32
CA ARG A 209 -2.01 -24.28 1.92
C ARG A 209 -2.93 -23.79 3.05
N HIS A 210 -2.62 -22.63 3.63
CA HIS A 210 -3.35 -22.05 4.77
C HIS A 210 -4.39 -21.00 4.36
N GLY A 211 -4.47 -20.67 3.07
CA GLY A 211 -5.45 -19.72 2.55
C GLY A 211 -5.08 -19.16 1.17
N PRO A 212 -5.97 -18.35 0.57
CA PRO A 212 -5.75 -17.81 -0.77
C PRO A 212 -4.63 -16.78 -0.78
N VAL A 213 -3.56 -17.10 -1.51
CA VAL A 213 -2.42 -16.20 -1.75
C VAL A 213 -2.49 -15.64 -3.17
N ARG A 214 -2.15 -14.35 -3.31
CA ARG A 214 -1.81 -13.71 -4.60
C ARG A 214 -0.38 -13.20 -4.51
N ILE A 215 0.42 -13.37 -5.55
CA ILE A 215 1.81 -12.88 -5.60
C ILE A 215 1.83 -11.62 -6.46
N LEU A 216 2.40 -10.53 -5.93
CA LEU A 216 2.46 -9.24 -6.62
C LEU A 216 3.92 -8.82 -6.84
N LEU A 217 4.27 -8.52 -8.09
CA LEU A 217 5.62 -8.08 -8.45
C LEU A 217 5.71 -6.54 -8.48
N PRO A 218 6.56 -5.92 -7.65
CA PRO A 218 6.83 -4.48 -7.65
C PRO A 218 7.75 -4.08 -8.81
N MET A 219 7.68 -2.80 -9.21
CA MET A 219 8.58 -2.15 -10.17
C MET A 219 8.65 -2.83 -11.54
N VAL A 220 7.60 -3.57 -11.92
CA VAL A 220 7.49 -4.18 -13.24
C VAL A 220 7.46 -3.07 -14.29
N SER A 221 8.20 -3.27 -15.38
CA SER A 221 8.28 -2.34 -16.50
C SER A 221 8.17 -3.02 -17.86
N SER A 222 8.29 -4.35 -17.92
CA SER A 222 8.25 -5.12 -19.15
C SER A 222 7.58 -6.49 -19.00
N THR A 223 7.06 -7.03 -20.10
CA THR A 223 6.51 -8.39 -20.15
C THR A 223 7.56 -9.47 -19.88
N ASN A 224 8.84 -9.19 -20.16
CA ASN A 224 9.92 -10.14 -19.93
C ASN A 224 10.13 -10.40 -18.43
N GLU A 225 10.10 -9.35 -17.61
CA GLU A 225 10.18 -9.47 -16.14
C GLU A 225 9.06 -10.37 -15.60
N MET A 226 7.82 -10.17 -16.09
CA MET A 226 6.68 -11.03 -15.73
C MET A 226 6.88 -12.49 -16.14
N ARG A 227 7.38 -12.74 -17.36
CA ARG A 227 7.62 -14.10 -17.87
C ARG A 227 8.71 -14.82 -17.10
N GLU A 228 9.82 -14.15 -16.80
CA GLU A 228 10.93 -14.72 -16.02
C GLU A 228 10.51 -15.01 -14.58
N ALA A 229 9.72 -14.13 -13.95
CA ALA A 229 9.16 -14.39 -12.62
C ALA A 229 8.15 -15.54 -12.63
N ARG A 230 7.31 -15.65 -13.67
CA ARG A 230 6.40 -16.80 -13.83
C ARG A 230 7.17 -18.10 -14.01
N LYS A 231 8.25 -18.09 -14.79
CA LYS A 231 9.15 -19.24 -14.95
C LYS A 231 9.77 -19.64 -13.60
N ALA A 232 10.26 -18.67 -12.83
CA ALA A 232 10.76 -18.87 -11.47
C ALA A 232 9.74 -19.60 -10.58
N LEU A 233 8.50 -19.10 -10.57
CA LEU A 233 7.41 -19.68 -9.78
C LEU A 233 7.18 -21.16 -10.10
N HIS A 234 7.21 -21.54 -11.38
CA HIS A 234 7.05 -22.94 -11.80
C HIS A 234 8.28 -23.81 -11.49
N GLU A 235 9.49 -23.25 -11.54
CA GLU A 235 10.72 -23.95 -11.15
C GLU A 235 10.73 -24.26 -9.66
N VAL A 236 10.44 -23.27 -8.83
CA VAL A 236 10.34 -23.41 -7.37
C VAL A 236 9.22 -24.37 -6.98
N ALA A 237 8.05 -24.29 -7.63
CA ALA A 237 6.96 -25.24 -7.41
C ALA A 237 7.40 -26.70 -7.66
N ARG A 238 8.11 -26.97 -8.77
CA ARG A 238 8.64 -28.31 -9.07
C ARG A 238 9.71 -28.76 -8.08
N GLU A 239 10.52 -27.85 -7.58
CA GLU A 239 11.50 -28.16 -6.53
C GLU A 239 10.84 -28.53 -5.21
N LEU A 240 9.82 -27.78 -4.77
CA LEU A 240 9.05 -28.08 -3.58
C LEU A 240 8.39 -29.46 -3.68
N VAL A 241 7.77 -29.79 -4.81
CA VAL A 241 7.20 -31.13 -5.04
C VAL A 241 8.27 -32.23 -4.93
N ARG A 242 9.47 -32.02 -5.49
CA ARG A 242 10.60 -32.97 -5.35
C ARG A 242 11.08 -33.12 -3.90
N ARG A 243 10.98 -32.06 -3.09
CA ARG A 243 11.24 -32.07 -1.64
C ARG A 243 10.12 -32.74 -0.83
N GLY A 244 9.02 -33.17 -1.45
CA GLY A 244 7.87 -33.76 -0.78
C GLY A 244 6.92 -32.72 -0.16
N GLU A 245 7.05 -31.44 -0.51
CA GLU A 245 6.17 -30.38 -0.04
C GLU A 245 4.89 -30.32 -0.88
N GLN A 246 3.77 -30.01 -0.22
CA GLN A 246 2.51 -29.75 -0.93
C GLN A 246 2.54 -28.36 -1.54
N VAL A 247 2.21 -28.31 -2.84
CA VAL A 247 2.10 -27.10 -3.65
C VAL A 247 0.67 -27.01 -4.19
N PRO A 248 0.02 -25.83 -4.14
CA PRO A 248 -1.33 -25.66 -4.68
C PRO A 248 -1.39 -25.89 -6.21
N ASP A 249 -2.48 -26.48 -6.67
CA ASP A 249 -2.83 -26.60 -8.08
C ASP A 249 -4.29 -26.11 -8.27
N PRO A 250 -4.52 -25.00 -8.99
CA PRO A 250 -3.55 -24.16 -9.69
C PRO A 250 -2.61 -23.39 -8.75
N LEU A 251 -1.46 -22.96 -9.28
CA LEU A 251 -0.53 -22.09 -8.57
C LEU A 251 -1.18 -20.72 -8.25
N PRO A 252 -0.70 -20.00 -7.21
CA PRO A 252 -1.21 -18.68 -6.86
C PRO A 252 -1.14 -17.69 -8.04
N PRO A 253 -2.16 -16.82 -8.22
CA PRO A 253 -2.14 -15.78 -9.25
C PRO A 253 -0.90 -14.87 -9.11
N LEU A 254 -0.27 -14.55 -10.25
CA LEU A 254 0.89 -13.67 -10.33
C LEU A 254 0.50 -12.36 -11.03
N GLY A 255 0.45 -11.28 -10.26
CA GLY A 255 0.06 -9.95 -10.70
C GLY A 255 1.25 -8.99 -10.85
N ALA A 256 1.01 -7.92 -11.62
CA ALA A 256 1.96 -6.83 -11.78
C ALA A 256 1.50 -5.59 -10.98
N MET A 257 2.46 -4.98 -10.28
CA MET A 257 2.23 -3.66 -9.68
C MET A 257 2.43 -2.59 -10.74
N ILE A 258 1.38 -1.83 -11.06
CA ILE A 258 1.45 -0.73 -12.01
C ILE A 258 1.80 0.53 -11.24
N GLU A 259 3.09 0.78 -11.13
CA GLU A 259 3.64 1.89 -10.35
C GLU A 259 4.80 2.63 -11.07
N VAL A 260 5.10 2.23 -12.30
CA VAL A 260 6.08 2.89 -13.16
C VAL A 260 5.35 3.38 -14.42
N PRO A 261 5.62 4.60 -14.92
CA PRO A 261 4.90 5.14 -16.08
C PRO A 261 4.98 4.23 -17.32
N GLY A 262 6.14 3.62 -17.57
CA GLY A 262 6.31 2.67 -18.67
C GLY A 262 5.38 1.45 -18.57
N ALA A 263 5.09 0.97 -17.36
CA ALA A 263 4.16 -0.13 -17.13
C ALA A 263 2.71 0.27 -17.40
N ALA A 264 2.33 1.48 -16.99
CA ALA A 264 0.99 2.01 -17.26
C ALA A 264 0.76 2.26 -18.76
N LEU A 265 1.78 2.76 -19.47
CA LEU A 265 1.74 2.97 -20.92
C LEU A 265 1.72 1.67 -21.74
N SER A 266 2.29 0.58 -21.20
CA SER A 266 2.32 -0.75 -21.82
C SER A 266 1.40 -1.76 -21.12
N ALA A 267 0.38 -1.25 -20.42
CA ALA A 267 -0.49 -2.06 -19.57
C ALA A 267 -1.29 -3.10 -20.37
N ASP A 268 -1.58 -2.83 -21.65
CA ASP A 268 -2.21 -3.78 -22.57
C ASP A 268 -1.33 -5.02 -22.81
N ALA A 269 -0.04 -4.82 -23.07
CA ALA A 269 0.92 -5.91 -23.24
C ALA A 269 1.15 -6.68 -21.93
N LEU A 270 1.26 -5.97 -20.80
CA LEU A 270 1.39 -6.57 -19.47
C LEU A 270 0.16 -7.39 -19.08
N ALA A 271 -1.05 -6.92 -19.43
CA ALA A 271 -2.28 -7.62 -19.09
C ALA A 271 -2.36 -9.00 -19.75
N GLY A 272 -1.71 -9.20 -20.90
CA GLY A 272 -1.61 -10.50 -21.56
C GLY A 272 -0.71 -11.52 -20.86
N VAL A 273 0.06 -11.11 -19.84
CA VAL A 273 0.99 -12.00 -19.09
C VAL A 273 0.83 -11.93 -17.56
N SER A 274 -0.13 -11.15 -17.07
CA SER A 274 -0.43 -10.93 -15.65
C SER A 274 -1.82 -11.46 -15.30
N ASP A 275 -1.97 -12.03 -14.10
CA ASP A 275 -3.26 -12.56 -13.66
C ASP A 275 -4.15 -11.47 -13.02
N PHE A 276 -3.56 -10.36 -12.58
CA PHE A 276 -4.24 -9.16 -12.07
C PHE A 276 -3.27 -7.96 -12.03
N PHE A 277 -3.81 -6.75 -11.84
CA PHE A 277 -3.04 -5.54 -11.56
C PHE A 277 -3.32 -4.97 -10.17
N ALA A 278 -2.28 -4.36 -9.58
CA ALA A 278 -2.40 -3.49 -8.43
C ALA A 278 -1.70 -2.16 -8.71
N ILE A 279 -2.45 -1.06 -8.72
CA ILE A 279 -1.92 0.27 -9.02
C ILE A 279 -1.29 0.87 -7.75
N GLY A 280 0.02 1.07 -7.78
CA GLY A 280 0.79 1.74 -6.74
C GLY A 280 0.86 3.24 -7.02
N THR A 281 -0.14 4.01 -6.56
CA THR A 281 -0.24 5.44 -6.92
C THR A 281 0.90 6.29 -6.39
N ASN A 282 1.56 5.85 -5.32
CA ASN A 282 2.66 6.58 -4.69
C ASN A 282 3.86 6.68 -5.64
N ASP A 283 4.39 5.51 -6.03
CA ASP A 283 5.52 5.39 -6.93
C ASP A 283 5.12 5.84 -8.35
N LEU A 284 3.89 5.56 -8.78
CA LEU A 284 3.40 6.06 -10.07
C LEU A 284 3.48 7.59 -10.14
N THR A 285 3.03 8.29 -9.09
CA THR A 285 3.11 9.76 -9.02
C THR A 285 4.57 10.22 -9.00
N MET A 286 5.39 9.63 -8.13
CA MET A 286 6.81 9.97 -7.99
C MET A 286 7.55 9.86 -9.34
N TYR A 287 7.42 8.73 -10.04
CA TYR A 287 8.12 8.50 -11.30
C TYR A 287 7.51 9.27 -12.48
N THR A 288 6.20 9.50 -12.48
CA THR A 288 5.55 10.30 -13.53
C THR A 288 6.01 11.75 -13.48
N LEU A 289 6.15 12.30 -12.27
CA LEU A 289 6.51 13.70 -12.08
C LEU A 289 8.01 13.91 -11.82
N ALA A 290 8.77 12.83 -11.69
CA ALA A 290 10.18 12.82 -11.29
C ALA A 290 10.45 13.55 -9.95
N ILE A 291 9.58 13.31 -8.95
CA ILE A 291 9.63 13.96 -7.64
C ILE A 291 9.72 12.90 -6.55
N ASP A 292 10.87 12.83 -5.88
CA ASP A 292 11.01 12.05 -4.66
C ASP A 292 10.23 12.72 -3.53
N ARG A 293 9.20 12.03 -3.03
CA ARG A 293 8.35 12.51 -1.94
C ARG A 293 9.05 12.52 -0.58
N GLY A 294 10.16 11.79 -0.45
CA GLY A 294 11.03 11.82 0.73
C GLY A 294 12.00 12.99 0.75
N GLU A 295 12.21 13.65 -0.38
CA GLU A 295 13.10 14.81 -0.49
C GLU A 295 12.34 16.11 -0.15
N GLU A 296 12.60 16.66 1.03
CA GLU A 296 11.91 17.83 1.58
C GLU A 296 11.89 19.03 0.62
N ARG A 297 12.98 19.25 -0.14
CA ARG A 297 13.11 20.37 -1.07
C ARG A 297 12.11 20.33 -2.22
N VAL A 298 11.64 19.15 -2.62
CA VAL A 298 10.72 18.98 -3.77
C VAL A 298 9.40 18.29 -3.40
N ALA A 299 9.25 17.79 -2.17
CA ALA A 299 8.04 17.08 -1.72
C ALA A 299 6.75 17.89 -1.92
N HIS A 300 6.81 19.22 -1.85
CA HIS A 300 5.66 20.11 -2.11
C HIS A 300 5.16 20.09 -3.56
N LEU A 301 5.96 19.58 -4.51
CA LEU A 301 5.59 19.41 -5.92
C LEU A 301 4.89 18.07 -6.18
N TYR A 302 4.99 17.11 -5.24
CA TYR A 302 4.34 15.80 -5.38
C TYR A 302 2.82 15.99 -5.43
N ASN A 303 2.21 15.61 -6.56
CA ASN A 303 0.79 15.83 -6.78
C ASN A 303 0.10 14.61 -7.42
N PRO A 304 -0.64 13.79 -6.64
CA PRO A 304 -1.36 12.64 -7.17
C PRO A 304 -2.53 13.03 -8.08
N LEU A 305 -2.98 14.30 -8.05
CA LEU A 305 -4.03 14.83 -8.92
C LEU A 305 -3.52 15.39 -10.24
N HIS A 306 -2.22 15.25 -10.51
CA HIS A 306 -1.68 15.69 -11.78
C HIS A 306 -2.35 14.93 -12.94
N PRO A 307 -2.81 15.60 -14.02
CA PRO A 307 -3.55 14.95 -15.10
C PRO A 307 -2.80 13.77 -15.74
N ALA A 308 -1.47 13.85 -15.84
CA ALA A 308 -0.67 12.72 -16.34
C ALA A 308 -0.79 11.47 -15.44
N VAL A 309 -0.79 11.64 -14.12
CA VAL A 309 -0.93 10.52 -13.17
C VAL A 309 -2.31 9.89 -13.31
N LEU A 310 -3.36 10.71 -13.36
CA LEU A 310 -4.73 10.22 -13.52
C LEU A 310 -4.92 9.48 -14.85
N ARG A 311 -4.33 9.97 -15.94
CA ARG A 311 -4.36 9.29 -17.25
C ARG A 311 -3.64 7.95 -17.23
N LEU A 312 -2.49 7.86 -16.56
CA LEU A 312 -1.78 6.59 -16.41
C LEU A 312 -2.60 5.57 -15.58
N ILE A 313 -3.28 6.03 -14.54
CA ILE A 313 -4.24 5.18 -13.79
C ILE A 313 -5.36 4.70 -14.72
N GLN A 314 -5.97 5.61 -15.49
CA GLN A 314 -7.01 5.27 -16.46
C GLN A 314 -6.53 4.23 -17.47
N PHE A 315 -5.36 4.42 -18.09
CA PHE A 315 -4.81 3.47 -19.06
C PHE A 315 -4.61 2.08 -18.47
N ALA A 316 -4.09 1.99 -17.25
CA ALA A 316 -3.91 0.72 -16.56
C ALA A 316 -5.24 0.03 -16.25
N VAL A 317 -6.23 0.78 -15.77
CA VAL A 317 -7.58 0.25 -15.47
C VAL A 317 -8.26 -0.22 -16.75
N GLU A 318 -8.27 0.58 -17.80
CA GLU A 318 -8.89 0.20 -19.07
C GLU A 318 -8.23 -1.00 -19.72
N ALA A 319 -6.89 -1.11 -19.64
CA ALA A 319 -6.17 -2.27 -20.14
C ALA A 319 -6.57 -3.56 -19.40
N ALA A 320 -6.64 -3.51 -18.06
CA ALA A 320 -7.09 -4.64 -17.26
C ALA A 320 -8.54 -5.05 -17.58
N LEU A 321 -9.44 -4.07 -17.67
CA LEU A 321 -10.84 -4.31 -18.01
C LEU A 321 -11.00 -4.91 -19.41
N ARG A 322 -10.26 -4.42 -20.42
CA ARG A 322 -10.26 -4.98 -21.78
C ARG A 322 -9.73 -6.41 -21.81
N ALA A 323 -8.73 -6.74 -20.99
CA ALA A 323 -8.18 -8.08 -20.88
C ALA A 323 -9.01 -9.01 -19.98
N GLY A 324 -9.99 -8.49 -19.24
CA GLY A 324 -10.81 -9.26 -18.31
C GLY A 324 -10.07 -9.69 -17.03
N ILE A 325 -8.99 -9.02 -16.65
CA ILE A 325 -8.24 -9.30 -15.42
C ILE A 325 -8.64 -8.33 -14.29
N PRO A 326 -8.60 -8.75 -13.01
CA PRO A 326 -8.88 -7.86 -11.90
C PRO A 326 -7.87 -6.71 -11.80
N VAL A 327 -8.34 -5.54 -11.36
CA VAL A 327 -7.50 -4.37 -11.09
C VAL A 327 -7.87 -3.74 -9.75
N SER A 328 -6.85 -3.50 -8.95
CA SER A 328 -6.95 -2.87 -7.64
C SER A 328 -6.12 -1.59 -7.56
N VAL A 329 -6.41 -0.74 -6.59
CA VAL A 329 -5.55 0.40 -6.22
C VAL A 329 -5.11 0.23 -4.78
N CYS A 330 -3.79 0.27 -4.53
CA CYS A 330 -3.19 0.01 -3.21
C CYS A 330 -2.32 1.16 -2.68
N GLY A 331 -2.16 2.25 -3.44
CA GLY A 331 -1.48 3.45 -2.95
C GLY A 331 -2.36 4.30 -2.02
N GLU A 332 -1.78 5.37 -1.45
CA GLU A 332 -2.46 6.17 -0.41
C GLU A 332 -3.76 6.82 -0.88
N MET A 333 -3.90 7.10 -2.17
CA MET A 333 -5.14 7.63 -2.76
C MET A 333 -6.35 6.70 -2.50
N ALA A 334 -6.16 5.38 -2.44
CA ALA A 334 -7.26 4.44 -2.20
C ALA A 334 -7.87 4.59 -0.80
N GLY A 335 -7.10 5.13 0.16
CA GLY A 335 -7.53 5.35 1.54
C GLY A 335 -8.17 6.71 1.80
N ASP A 336 -8.24 7.59 0.80
CA ASP A 336 -8.90 8.89 0.90
C ASP A 336 -10.29 8.83 0.23
N PRO A 337 -11.39 8.97 1.01
CA PRO A 337 -12.77 8.91 0.51
C PRO A 337 -13.08 9.85 -0.66
N ARG A 338 -12.33 10.94 -0.83
CA ARG A 338 -12.54 11.89 -1.92
C ARG A 338 -12.25 11.28 -3.29
N TYR A 339 -11.32 10.32 -3.34
CA TYR A 339 -10.92 9.63 -4.58
C TYR A 339 -11.79 8.42 -4.90
N THR A 340 -12.57 7.91 -3.94
CA THR A 340 -13.45 6.75 -4.14
C THR A 340 -14.35 6.89 -5.38
N PRO A 341 -15.04 8.02 -5.62
CA PRO A 341 -15.84 8.23 -6.83
C PRO A 341 -15.03 8.11 -8.12
N LEU A 342 -13.82 8.67 -8.14
CA LEU A 342 -12.95 8.64 -9.30
C LEU A 342 -12.58 7.19 -9.65
N PHE A 343 -12.08 6.42 -8.68
CA PHE A 343 -11.69 5.03 -8.92
C PHE A 343 -12.85 4.13 -9.32
N LEU A 344 -13.99 4.24 -8.62
CA LEU A 344 -15.20 3.49 -8.97
C LEU A 344 -15.69 3.85 -10.37
N GLY A 345 -15.72 5.15 -10.68
CA GLY A 345 -16.12 5.68 -11.98
C GLY A 345 -15.22 5.26 -13.13
N LEU A 346 -13.92 5.10 -12.89
CA LEU A 346 -12.95 4.54 -13.83
C LEU A 346 -13.09 3.01 -14.01
N GLY A 347 -13.80 2.32 -13.11
CA GLY A 347 -14.07 0.89 -13.21
C GLY A 347 -13.35 0.02 -12.18
N VAL A 348 -12.60 0.60 -11.24
CA VAL A 348 -11.93 -0.15 -10.16
C VAL A 348 -12.98 -0.73 -9.21
N ARG A 349 -12.79 -1.98 -8.78
CA ARG A 349 -13.70 -2.68 -7.83
C ARG A 349 -13.00 -3.17 -6.57
N ASP A 350 -11.66 -3.14 -6.53
CA ASP A 350 -10.87 -3.55 -5.38
C ASP A 350 -10.02 -2.36 -4.91
N LEU A 351 -10.20 -1.93 -3.66
CA LEU A 351 -9.41 -0.86 -3.06
C LEU A 351 -8.69 -1.40 -1.84
N SER A 352 -7.38 -1.16 -1.76
CA SER A 352 -6.55 -1.57 -0.63
C SER A 352 -5.90 -0.35 0.03
N MET A 353 -6.03 -0.24 1.35
CA MET A 353 -5.67 0.97 2.10
C MET A 353 -5.27 0.65 3.54
N SER A 354 -4.80 1.65 4.29
CA SER A 354 -4.57 1.44 5.73
C SER A 354 -5.87 1.02 6.44
N SER A 355 -5.78 0.14 7.45
CA SER A 355 -6.96 -0.34 8.18
C SER A 355 -7.78 0.79 8.81
N ALA A 356 -7.14 1.90 9.17
CA ALA A 356 -7.80 3.09 9.72
C ALA A 356 -8.69 3.83 8.70
N SER A 357 -8.38 3.74 7.39
CA SER A 357 -9.14 4.37 6.31
C SER A 357 -10.38 3.57 5.90
N LEU A 358 -10.37 2.24 6.09
CA LEU A 358 -11.43 1.34 5.63
C LEU A 358 -12.84 1.80 6.00
N PRO A 359 -13.16 2.18 7.26
CA PRO A 359 -14.53 2.53 7.62
C PRO A 359 -15.03 3.80 6.91
N ARG A 360 -14.14 4.79 6.70
CA ARG A 360 -14.47 6.04 6.00
C ARG A 360 -14.72 5.80 4.51
N VAL A 361 -13.87 4.99 3.87
CA VAL A 361 -14.06 4.62 2.47
C VAL A 361 -15.30 3.75 2.30
N LYS A 362 -15.58 2.83 3.24
CA LYS A 362 -16.81 2.02 3.25
C LYS A 362 -18.05 2.90 3.37
N GLN A 363 -18.06 3.87 4.28
CA GLN A 363 -19.14 4.85 4.38
C GLN A 363 -19.35 5.57 3.05
N ARG A 364 -18.25 5.99 2.43
CA ARG A 364 -18.30 6.70 1.16
C ARG A 364 -18.87 5.85 0.05
N VAL A 365 -18.39 4.63 -0.17
CA VAL A 365 -18.94 3.68 -1.17
C VAL A 365 -20.45 3.54 -1.01
N ARG A 366 -20.94 3.36 0.23
CA ARG A 366 -22.36 3.18 0.54
C ARG A 366 -23.23 4.42 0.31
N GLN A 367 -22.62 5.58 0.10
CA GLN A 367 -23.31 6.84 -0.24
C GLN A 367 -23.32 7.12 -1.74
N LEU A 368 -22.54 6.40 -2.54
CA LEU A 368 -22.40 6.64 -3.97
C LEU A 368 -23.42 5.85 -4.79
N GLU A 369 -23.74 6.37 -5.97
CA GLU A 369 -24.24 5.61 -7.11
C GLU A 369 -23.12 5.49 -8.14
N MET A 370 -22.96 4.31 -8.74
CA MET A 370 -21.92 4.06 -9.74
C MET A 370 -22.08 4.96 -10.96
N ARG A 371 -23.32 5.19 -11.41
CA ARG A 371 -23.58 6.09 -12.54
C ARG A 371 -23.07 7.51 -12.26
N ALA A 372 -23.35 8.05 -11.08
CA ALA A 372 -22.88 9.38 -10.67
C ALA A 372 -21.35 9.41 -10.54
N ALA A 373 -20.75 8.35 -9.99
CA ALA A 373 -19.30 8.19 -9.91
C ALA A 373 -18.63 8.18 -11.30
N SER A 374 -19.20 7.47 -12.28
CA SER A 374 -18.70 7.46 -13.66
C SER A 374 -18.78 8.84 -14.33
N HIS A 375 -19.90 9.55 -14.19
CA HIS A 375 -20.01 10.93 -14.70
C HIS A 375 -19.00 11.87 -14.04
N ARG A 376 -18.80 11.74 -12.73
CA ARG A 376 -17.81 12.53 -11.99
C ARG A 376 -16.39 12.23 -12.45
N ALA A 377 -16.04 10.95 -12.64
CA ALA A 377 -14.75 10.53 -13.15
C ALA A 377 -14.48 11.15 -14.53
N MET A 378 -15.43 11.07 -15.48
CA MET A 378 -15.30 11.70 -16.80
C MET A 378 -15.03 13.21 -16.69
N ALA A 379 -15.82 13.91 -15.87
CA ALA A 379 -15.64 15.36 -15.67
C ALA A 379 -14.26 15.72 -15.09
N ILE A 380 -13.72 14.88 -14.19
CA ILE A 380 -12.36 15.03 -13.65
C ILE A 380 -11.32 14.78 -14.74
N MET A 381 -11.47 13.71 -15.51
CA MET A 381 -10.52 13.31 -16.56
C MET A 381 -10.44 14.32 -17.71
N ASP A 382 -11.51 15.09 -17.94
CA ASP A 382 -11.55 16.18 -18.92
C ASP A 382 -10.82 17.45 -18.46
N GLN A 383 -10.48 17.59 -17.17
CA GLN A 383 -9.77 18.76 -16.68
C GLN A 383 -8.27 18.69 -16.96
N HIS A 384 -7.65 19.86 -17.03
CA HIS A 384 -6.19 20.02 -17.16
C HIS A 384 -5.58 20.78 -15.98
N ASP A 385 -6.40 21.48 -15.19
CA ASP A 385 -5.99 22.22 -14.01
C ASP A 385 -6.19 21.39 -12.74
N THR A 386 -5.14 21.26 -11.94
CA THR A 386 -5.15 20.45 -10.72
C THR A 386 -6.05 21.05 -9.64
N GLY A 387 -6.20 22.37 -9.59
CA GLY A 387 -7.12 23.05 -8.66
C GLY A 387 -8.58 22.73 -8.97
N ARG A 388 -8.96 22.74 -10.25
CA ARG A 388 -10.29 22.30 -10.71
C ARG A 388 -10.54 20.82 -10.44
N ILE A 389 -9.54 19.98 -10.68
CA ILE A 389 -9.62 18.54 -10.35
C ILE A 389 -9.90 18.35 -8.85
N ALA A 390 -9.15 19.06 -7.99
CA ALA A 390 -9.34 19.00 -6.54
C ALA A 390 -10.74 19.47 -6.13
N ALA A 391 -11.22 20.60 -6.67
CA ALA A 391 -12.58 21.09 -6.41
C ALA A 391 -13.66 20.07 -6.82
N LEU A 392 -13.52 19.43 -8.00
CA LEU A 392 -14.47 18.41 -8.45
C LEU A 392 -14.48 17.16 -7.56
N LEU A 393 -13.35 16.81 -6.95
CA LEU A 393 -13.25 15.71 -5.99
C LEU A 393 -13.91 16.08 -4.64
N ASP A 394 -13.65 17.28 -4.14
CA ASP A 394 -14.16 17.77 -2.85
C ASP A 394 -15.69 18.03 -2.90
N ASP A 395 -16.20 18.57 -4.01
CA ASP A 395 -17.59 19.01 -4.16
C ASP A 395 -18.57 17.89 -4.54
N PHE A 396 -18.13 16.63 -4.55
CA PHE A 396 -19.02 15.51 -4.90
C PHE A 396 -19.73 14.96 -3.66
N ALA A 397 -21.05 15.13 -3.58
CA ALA A 397 -21.84 14.60 -2.47
C ALA A 397 -22.21 13.11 -2.62
N GLY A 398 -22.20 12.56 -3.84
CA GLY A 398 -22.63 11.18 -4.10
C GLY A 398 -24.05 11.12 -4.64
#